data_AF-A0A6C0EQA7-F1
#
_entry.id   AF-A0A6C0EQA7-F1
#
_cell.length_a   1.000
_cell.length_b   1.000
_cell.length_c   1.000
_cell.angle_alpha   90.00
_cell.angle_beta   90.00
_cell.angle_gamma   90.00
#
_symmetry.space_group_name_H-M   'P 1'
#
loop_
_entity.id
_entity.type
_entity.pdbx_description
1 polymer ?
#
loop_
_entity_poly.entity_id
_entity_poly.type
_entity_poly.pdbx_seq_one_letter_code
_entity_poly.pdbx_strand_id
1 'polypeptide(L)'
;MSYNRTINVSPFQQTVVNTITSFDIDIRNVILFTQAEIIVRFYNDLKQMIDLKVITISGDDYAQWGGDDTYILKYISNKLGLIIRDTPDTTNTPDTSNITPDTTNSISDTTDVTNA
;
A
#
# COMPACT_ATOMS: atom_id res chain seq x y z
N MET A 1 -23.08 36.18 -8.18
CA MET A 1 -22.72 36.33 -9.61
C MET A 1 -21.76 35.20 -9.94
N SER A 2 -22.15 34.21 -10.76
CA SER A 2 -21.21 33.18 -11.23
C SER A 2 -20.58 33.62 -12.54
N TYR A 3 -19.25 33.60 -12.62
CA TYR A 3 -18.50 33.88 -13.83
C TYR A 3 -18.25 32.58 -14.60
N ASN A 4 -19.07 32.28 -15.59
CA ASN A 4 -18.84 31.20 -16.55
C ASN A 4 -18.13 31.76 -17.79
N ARG A 5 -16.86 32.16 -17.67
CA ARG A 5 -16.03 32.60 -18.80
C ARG A 5 -14.91 31.59 -19.04
N THR A 6 -14.87 31.02 -20.24
CA THR A 6 -13.75 30.17 -20.70
C THR A 6 -12.62 31.06 -21.22
N ILE A 7 -11.38 30.80 -20.82
CA ILE A 7 -10.17 31.50 -21.28
C ILE A 7 -9.32 30.51 -22.07
N ASN A 8 -8.89 30.89 -23.27
CA ASN A 8 -7.95 30.10 -24.06
C ASN A 8 -6.54 30.28 -23.52
N VAL A 9 -5.81 29.18 -23.32
CA VAL A 9 -4.41 29.17 -22.89
C VAL A 9 -3.56 28.45 -23.94
N SER A 10 -2.27 28.81 -24.02
CA SER A 10 -1.32 28.04 -24.82
C SER A 10 -1.17 26.62 -24.26
N PRO A 11 -0.88 25.61 -25.10
CA PRO A 11 -0.61 24.26 -24.62
C PRO A 11 0.52 24.27 -23.59
N PHE A 12 0.28 23.62 -22.45
CA PHE A 12 1.30 23.39 -21.42
C PHE A 12 1.17 21.95 -20.92
N GLN A 13 2.29 21.37 -20.50
CA GLN A 13 2.30 20.02 -19.94
C GLN A 13 2.08 20.09 -18.43
N GLN A 14 1.15 19.27 -17.94
CA GLN A 14 0.87 19.12 -16.52
C GLN A 14 1.04 17.66 -16.12
N THR A 15 1.79 17.43 -15.03
CA THR A 15 1.91 16.12 -14.39
C THR A 15 1.24 16.19 -13.03
N VAL A 16 0.35 15.23 -12.76
CA VAL A 16 -0.31 15.08 -11.47
C VAL A 16 0.20 13.80 -10.83
N VAL A 17 0.70 13.89 -9.60
CA VAL A 17 1.17 12.75 -8.81
C VAL A 17 0.26 12.63 -7.60
N ASN A 18 -0.32 11.45 -7.41
CA ASN A 18 -1.20 11.16 -6.30
C ASN A 18 -0.63 9.99 -5.48
N THR A 19 -0.76 10.08 -4.16
CA THR A 19 -0.43 8.97 -3.24
C THR A 19 -1.70 8.21 -2.90
N ILE A 20 -1.73 6.93 -3.25
CA ILE A 20 -2.81 6.01 -2.90
C ILE A 20 -2.43 5.32 -1.58
N THR A 21 -3.29 5.41 -0.58
CA THR A 21 -3.06 4.82 0.75
C THR A 21 -4.00 3.68 1.06
N SER A 22 -5.16 3.62 0.39
CA SER A 22 -6.12 2.54 0.55
C SER A 22 -6.96 2.36 -0.72
N PHE A 23 -7.56 1.19 -0.86
CA PHE A 23 -8.58 0.92 -1.87
C PHE A 23 -9.73 0.12 -1.27
N ASP A 24 -10.91 0.24 -1.89
CA ASP A 24 -12.02 -0.68 -1.68
C ASP A 24 -12.38 -1.38 -3.00
N ILE A 25 -13.19 -2.42 -2.88
CA ILE A 25 -13.72 -3.15 -4.01
C ILE A 25 -15.24 -3.22 -3.93
N ASP A 26 -15.88 -3.21 -5.08
CA ASP A 26 -17.31 -3.38 -5.23
C ASP A 26 -17.61 -4.27 -6.43
N ILE A 27 -18.47 -5.26 -6.25
CA ILE A 27 -18.79 -6.25 -7.28
C ILE A 27 -20.01 -5.73 -8.04
N ARG A 28 -19.80 -5.31 -9.29
CA ARG A 28 -20.82 -4.64 -10.09
C ARG A 28 -21.70 -5.63 -10.85
N ASN A 29 -21.08 -6.64 -11.46
CA ASN A 29 -21.78 -7.58 -12.32
C ASN A 29 -21.14 -8.96 -12.17
N VAL A 30 -21.98 -10.00 -12.09
CA VAL A 30 -21.54 -11.39 -11.97
C VAL A 30 -22.31 -12.22 -13.00
N ILE A 31 -21.57 -12.83 -13.91
CA ILE A 31 -22.09 -13.90 -14.77
C ILE A 31 -21.65 -15.20 -14.13
N LEU A 32 -22.62 -15.92 -13.56
CA LEU A 32 -22.35 -17.15 -12.82
C LEU A 32 -21.51 -18.13 -13.64
N PHE A 33 -20.56 -18.76 -12.94
CA PHE A 33 -19.61 -19.74 -13.50
C PHE A 33 -18.71 -19.21 -14.63
N THR A 34 -18.70 -17.90 -14.89
CA THR A 34 -18.04 -17.32 -16.08
C THR A 34 -17.10 -16.18 -15.71
N GLN A 35 -17.64 -15.10 -15.12
CA GLN A 35 -16.88 -13.88 -14.85
C GLN A 35 -17.54 -12.96 -13.83
N ALA A 36 -16.77 -12.06 -13.24
CA ALA A 36 -17.25 -10.92 -12.47
C ALA A 36 -16.52 -9.63 -12.87
N GLU A 37 -17.25 -8.51 -12.83
CA GLU A 37 -16.72 -7.17 -12.94
C GLU A 37 -16.62 -6.53 -11.57
N ILE A 38 -15.42 -6.07 -11.23
CA ILE A 38 -15.07 -5.51 -9.94
C ILE A 38 -14.60 -4.08 -10.15
N ILE A 39 -15.21 -3.16 -9.41
CA ILE A 39 -14.79 -1.77 -9.32
C ILE A 39 -13.78 -1.70 -8.18
N VAL A 40 -12.61 -1.12 -8.45
CA VAL A 40 -11.58 -0.80 -7.46
C VAL A 40 -11.52 0.70 -7.33
N ARG A 41 -11.81 1.22 -6.14
CA ARG A 41 -11.76 2.68 -5.85
C ARG A 41 -10.52 2.98 -5.02
N PHE A 42 -9.73 3.94 -5.46
CA PHE A 42 -8.50 4.36 -4.77
C PHE A 42 -8.71 5.62 -3.97
N TYR A 43 -8.14 5.64 -2.76
CA TYR A 43 -8.27 6.74 -1.81
C TYR A 43 -6.91 7.24 -1.33
N ASN A 44 -6.84 8.54 -1.02
CA ASN A 44 -5.73 9.11 -0.26
C ASN A 44 -5.92 8.92 1.26
N ASP A 45 -4.94 9.40 2.02
CA ASP A 45 -4.96 9.50 3.49
C ASP A 45 -6.19 10.25 4.03
N LEU A 46 -6.67 11.27 3.31
CA LEU A 46 -7.88 12.02 3.64
C LEU A 46 -9.19 11.30 3.26
N LYS A 47 -9.13 10.03 2.83
CA LYS A 47 -10.28 9.22 2.37
C LYS A 47 -11.03 9.84 1.19
N GLN A 48 -10.37 10.68 0.40
CA GLN A 48 -10.92 11.21 -0.85
C GLN A 48 -10.63 10.23 -1.98
N MET A 49 -11.65 9.94 -2.80
CA MET A 49 -11.47 9.11 -3.98
C MET A 49 -10.63 9.85 -5.01
N ILE A 50 -9.52 9.25 -5.42
CA ILE A 50 -8.59 9.83 -6.39
C ILE A 50 -8.80 9.23 -7.78
N ASP A 51 -9.01 7.91 -7.84
CA ASP A 51 -9.07 7.16 -9.07
C ASP A 51 -10.00 5.94 -8.93
N LEU A 52 -10.45 5.42 -10.06
CA LEU A 52 -11.31 4.26 -10.16
C LEU A 52 -10.87 3.38 -11.32
N LYS A 53 -10.75 2.08 -11.07
CA LYS A 53 -10.47 1.07 -12.10
C LYS A 53 -11.53 -0.01 -12.12
N VAL A 54 -11.83 -0.52 -13.30
CA VAL A 54 -12.72 -1.68 -13.48
C VAL A 54 -11.86 -2.86 -13.90
N ILE A 55 -11.98 -3.97 -13.17
CA ILE A 55 -11.25 -5.21 -13.41
C ILE A 55 -12.27 -6.31 -13.64
N THR A 56 -12.14 -6.99 -14.78
CA THR A 56 -12.87 -8.23 -15.03
C THR A 56 -12.00 -9.41 -14.63
N ILE A 57 -12.58 -10.32 -13.84
CA ILE A 57 -12.04 -11.66 -13.57
C ILE A 57 -12.88 -12.69 -14.31
N SER A 58 -12.23 -13.70 -14.90
CA SER A 58 -12.91 -14.74 -15.69
C SER A 58 -12.12 -16.05 -15.66
N GLY A 59 -12.76 -17.14 -16.09
CA GLY A 59 -12.10 -18.45 -16.20
C GLY A 59 -11.53 -18.93 -14.87
N ASP A 60 -10.27 -19.34 -14.87
CA ASP A 60 -9.60 -19.91 -13.69
C ASP A 60 -9.52 -18.90 -12.53
N ASP A 61 -9.30 -17.62 -12.80
CA ASP A 61 -9.26 -16.57 -11.76
C ASP A 61 -10.61 -16.45 -11.05
N TYR A 62 -11.71 -16.56 -11.81
CA TYR A 62 -13.06 -16.51 -11.26
C TYR A 62 -13.38 -17.78 -10.47
N ALA A 63 -12.96 -18.94 -10.97
CA ALA A 63 -13.12 -20.22 -10.27
C ALA A 63 -12.32 -20.26 -8.96
N GLN A 64 -11.10 -19.71 -8.96
CA GLN A 64 -10.24 -19.62 -7.77
C GLN A 64 -10.74 -18.60 -6.75
N TRP A 65 -11.39 -17.53 -7.19
CA TRP A 65 -12.02 -16.59 -6.26
C TRP A 65 -13.03 -17.32 -5.39
N GLY A 66 -13.99 -18.05 -5.94
CA GLY A 66 -14.83 -19.02 -5.21
C GLY A 66 -15.56 -18.51 -3.94
N GLY A 67 -15.60 -17.19 -3.70
CA GLY A 67 -16.09 -16.57 -2.45
C GLY A 67 -15.02 -16.32 -1.37
N ASP A 68 -13.74 -16.60 -1.63
CA ASP A 68 -12.63 -16.16 -0.79
C ASP A 68 -12.23 -14.73 -1.14
N ASP A 69 -12.75 -13.77 -0.39
CA ASP A 69 -12.43 -12.35 -0.58
C ASP A 69 -10.94 -12.04 -0.40
N THR A 70 -10.18 -12.90 0.27
CA THR A 70 -8.72 -12.75 0.38
C THR A 70 -8.04 -12.98 -0.97
N TYR A 71 -8.54 -13.92 -1.78
CA TYR A 71 -8.01 -14.18 -3.10
C TYR A 71 -8.14 -12.94 -3.99
N ILE A 72 -9.32 -12.32 -4.00
CA ILE A 72 -9.58 -11.22 -4.91
C ILE A 72 -8.75 -9.97 -4.56
N LEU A 73 -8.54 -9.71 -3.27
CA LEU A 73 -7.68 -8.61 -2.82
C LEU A 73 -6.22 -8.81 -3.28
N LYS A 74 -5.70 -10.03 -3.16
CA LYS A 74 -4.35 -10.38 -3.63
C LYS A 74 -4.25 -10.29 -5.14
N TYR A 75 -5.23 -10.82 -5.86
CA TYR A 75 -5.30 -10.76 -7.32
C TYR A 75 -5.24 -9.31 -7.82
N ILE A 76 -6.11 -8.45 -7.27
CA ILE A 76 -6.18 -7.03 -7.63
C ILE A 76 -4.86 -6.33 -7.31
N SER A 77 -4.29 -6.58 -6.13
CA SER A 77 -3.04 -5.95 -5.71
C SER A 77 -1.89 -6.33 -6.64
N ASN A 78 -1.75 -7.62 -6.96
CA ASN A 78 -0.73 -8.10 -7.91
C ASN A 78 -0.91 -7.52 -9.31
N LYS A 79 -2.16 -7.50 -9.82
CA LYS A 79 -2.48 -6.98 -11.15
C LYS A 79 -2.17 -5.48 -11.31
N LEU A 80 -2.25 -4.75 -10.20
CA LEU A 80 -2.03 -3.30 -10.16
C LEU A 80 -0.66 -2.90 -9.60
N GLY A 81 0.19 -3.87 -9.21
CA GLY A 81 1.50 -3.62 -8.62
C GLY A 81 1.45 -2.98 -7.23
N LEU A 82 0.39 -3.24 -6.46
CA LEU A 82 0.21 -2.75 -5.09
C LEU A 82 0.77 -3.73 -4.07
N ILE A 83 1.29 -3.20 -2.97
CA ILE A 83 1.75 -3.97 -1.81
C ILE A 83 0.69 -3.83 -0.70
N ILE A 84 0.06 -4.94 -0.31
CA ILE A 84 -0.85 -4.96 0.84
C ILE A 84 0.00 -4.95 2.12
N ARG A 85 -0.36 -4.09 3.07
CA ARG A 85 0.25 -4.03 4.41
C ARG A 85 -0.73 -4.61 5.43
N ASP A 86 -0.32 -5.64 6.15
CA ASP A 86 -1.20 -6.41 7.06
C ASP A 86 -1.42 -5.76 8.45
N THR A 87 -0.85 -4.57 8.73
CA THR A 87 -0.93 -3.95 10.06
C THR A 87 -1.22 -2.44 10.02
N PRO A 88 -2.01 -1.89 10.97
CA PRO A 88 -2.15 -0.46 11.14
C PRO A 88 -0.78 0.16 11.46
N ASP A 89 -0.42 1.19 10.70
CA ASP A 89 0.88 1.86 10.76
C ASP A 89 1.09 2.51 12.14
N THR A 90 2.07 1.99 12.91
CA THR A 90 2.55 2.61 14.16
C THR A 90 3.92 3.26 13.98
N THR A 91 4.44 3.37 12.75
CA THR A 91 5.82 3.82 12.50
C THR A 91 5.91 5.34 12.29
N ASN A 92 5.43 6.11 13.27
CA ASN A 92 5.92 7.46 13.52
C ASN A 92 6.80 7.45 14.78
N THR A 93 8.00 6.87 14.67
CA THR A 93 9.10 7.12 15.62
C THR A 93 10.36 7.47 14.82
N PRO A 94 11.06 8.57 15.14
CA PRO A 94 12.32 8.92 14.49
C PRO A 94 13.33 7.79 14.67
N ASP A 95 13.82 7.26 13.56
CA ASP A 95 14.86 6.23 13.52
C ASP A 95 16.14 6.77 14.19
N THR A 96 16.53 6.17 15.31
CA THR A 96 17.82 6.43 15.99
C THR A 96 18.75 5.23 15.92
N SER A 97 18.50 4.27 15.03
CA SER A 97 19.34 3.07 14.89
C SER A 97 20.59 3.32 14.02
N ASN A 98 21.45 4.23 14.47
CA ASN A 98 22.85 4.23 14.08
C ASN A 98 23.75 4.57 15.28
N ILE A 99 23.77 3.68 16.28
CA ILE A 99 24.89 3.57 17.22
C ILE A 99 25.39 2.14 17.10
N THR A 100 26.45 1.97 16.31
CA THR A 100 27.22 0.73 16.22
C THR A 100 27.90 0.48 17.58
N PRO A 101 27.85 -0.72 18.19
CA PRO A 101 28.65 -1.00 19.36
C PRO A 101 30.10 -1.27 18.93
N ASP A 102 30.98 -0.34 19.24
CA ASP A 102 32.43 -0.55 19.11
C ASP A 102 32.89 -1.58 20.15
N THR A 103 33.68 -2.55 19.71
CA THR A 103 34.11 -3.70 20.51
C THR A 103 35.49 -3.42 21.09
N THR A 104 35.59 -3.14 22.39
CA THR A 104 36.77 -3.34 23.26
C THR A 104 36.34 -2.92 24.67
N ASN A 105 36.50 -3.70 25.74
CA ASN A 105 37.65 -4.49 26.11
C ASN A 105 37.25 -5.59 27.10
N SER A 106 37.76 -6.79 26.88
CA SER A 106 37.73 -7.91 27.82
C SER A 106 38.90 -7.76 28.78
N ILE A 107 38.65 -7.81 30.08
CA ILE A 107 39.65 -8.26 31.05
C ILE A 107 38.94 -8.98 32.19
N SER A 108 39.04 -10.31 32.15
CA SER A 108 38.84 -11.18 33.30
C SER A 108 40.12 -11.22 34.14
N ASP A 109 39.92 -11.07 35.44
CA ASP A 109 40.53 -11.85 36.53
C ASP A 109 42.08 -11.90 36.66
N THR A 110 42.59 -11.38 37.79
CA THR A 110 43.81 -11.89 38.40
C THR A 110 43.64 -11.91 39.92
N THR A 111 43.89 -13.09 40.49
CA THR A 111 43.91 -13.38 41.92
C THR A 111 45.29 -13.10 42.53
N ASP A 112 45.24 -12.67 43.80
CA ASP A 112 46.18 -12.90 44.91
C ASP A 112 47.54 -12.16 44.96
N VAL A 113 47.86 -11.54 46.11
CA VAL A 113 48.93 -11.89 47.09
C VAL A 113 49.16 -10.70 48.09
N THR A 114 49.36 -11.09 49.34
CA THR A 114 49.58 -10.41 50.63
C THR A 114 50.75 -9.39 50.78
N ASN A 115 50.63 -8.60 51.87
CA ASN A 115 51.64 -7.94 52.73
C ASN A 115 52.21 -6.55 52.38
N ALA A 116 51.86 -5.55 53.22
CA ALA A 116 52.79 -4.85 54.14
C ALA A 116 51.98 -4.10 55.22
#